data_AF-A0A1R1X9B8-F1
#
_entry.id   AF-A0A1R1X9B8-F1
#
_cell.length_a   1.000
_cell.length_b   1.000
_cell.length_c   1.000
_cell.angle_alpha   90.00
_cell.angle_beta   90.00
_cell.angle_gamma   90.00
#
_symmetry.space_group_name_H-M   'P 1'
#
loop_
_entity.id
_entity.type
_entity.pdbx_description
1 polymer ?
#
loop_
_entity_poly.entity_id
_entity_poly.type
_entity_poly.pdbx_seq_one_letter_code
_entity_poly.pdbx_strand_id
1 'polypeptide(L)' 'MNYNGSAIVAMAGKGCVAIAADKRLGQQALTVDMEFEKIFPISNKTYIGLPGLATDVQTL' A
#
# COMPACT_ATOMS: atom_id res chain seq x y z
N MET A 1 -1.34 -13.93 -1.70
CA MET A 1 -2.10 -12.79 -1.14
C MET A 1 -2.84 -12.07 -2.26
N ASN A 2 -3.95 -12.64 -2.77
CA ASN A 2 -4.66 -12.08 -3.94
C ASN A 2 -6.11 -11.67 -3.61
N TYR A 3 -6.53 -11.84 -2.36
CA TYR A 3 -7.92 -11.67 -1.96
C TYR A 3 -8.39 -10.23 -2.10
N ASN A 4 -7.63 -9.27 -1.54
CA ASN A 4 -7.95 -7.86 -1.68
C ASN A 4 -7.23 -7.20 -2.87
N GLY A 5 -6.15 -7.81 -3.35
CA GLY A 5 -5.25 -7.20 -4.32
C GLY A 5 -4.46 -6.03 -3.71
N SER A 6 -3.22 -5.86 -4.15
CA SER A 6 -2.38 -4.73 -3.78
C SER A 6 -1.16 -4.70 -4.70
N ALA A 7 -0.72 -3.50 -5.06
CA ALA A 7 0.52 -3.24 -5.75
C ALA A 7 1.19 -2.04 -5.09
N ILE A 8 2.44 -2.24 -4.64
CA ILE A 8 3.27 -1.21 -4.04
C ILE A 8 4.64 -1.25 -4.72
N VAL A 9 5.17 -0.09 -5.07
CA VAL A 9 6.50 0.08 -5.66
C VAL A 9 7.26 1.16 -4.91
N ALA A 10 8.54 0.90 -4.64
CA ALA A 10 9.48 1.89 -4.14
C ALA A 10 10.67 2.04 -5.10
N MET A 11 11.17 3.25 -5.25
CA MET A 11 12.28 3.59 -6.15
C MET A 11 13.29 4.49 -5.43
N ALA A 12 14.57 4.27 -5.71
CA ALA A 12 15.65 5.15 -5.27
C ALA A 12 16.13 6.03 -6.43
N GLY A 13 16.27 7.32 -6.15
CA GLY A 13 16.84 8.32 -7.06
C GLY A 13 18.10 8.96 -6.48
N LYS A 14 18.68 9.92 -7.21
CA LYS A 14 19.84 10.67 -6.70
C LYS A 14 19.42 11.58 -5.55
N GLY A 15 19.75 11.18 -4.32
CA GLY A 15 19.46 11.96 -3.10
C GLY A 15 17.99 11.94 -2.67
N CYS A 16 17.16 11.06 -3.23
CA CYS A 16 15.75 10.93 -2.89
C CYS A 16 15.25 9.49 -3.02
N VAL A 17 14.08 9.24 -2.44
CA VAL A 17 13.32 7.99 -2.59
C VAL A 17 11.86 8.34 -2.90
N ALA A 18 11.18 7.45 -3.61
CA ALA A 18 9.74 7.54 -3.87
C ALA A 18 9.08 6.21 -3.54
N ILE A 19 7.83 6.26 -3.05
CA ILE A 19 6.98 5.09 -2.81
C ILE A 19 5.58 5.39 -3.35
N ALA A 20 4.97 4.42 -4.02
CA ALA A 20 3.63 4.54 -4.59
C ALA A 20 2.87 3.23 -4.41
N ALA A 21 1.55 3.34 -4.25
CA ALA A 21 0.64 2.21 -4.11
C ALA A 21 -0.63 2.46 -4.92
N ASP A 22 -1.26 1.39 -5.41
CA ASP A 22 -2.63 1.47 -5.89
C ASP A 22 -3.59 1.70 -4.71
N LYS A 23 -4.68 2.44 -4.92
CA LYS A 23 -5.64 2.77 -3.86
C LYS A 23 -6.86 1.85 -3.83
N ARG A 24 -6.89 0.81 -4.66
CA ARG A 24 -8.02 -0.11 -4.75
C ARG A 24 -8.04 -1.06 -3.56
N LEU A 25 -9.21 -1.20 -2.94
CA LEU A 25 -9.55 -2.33 -2.07
C LEU A 25 -10.47 -3.27 -2.83
N GLY A 26 -9.99 -4.49 -3.11
CA GLY A 26 -10.79 -5.53 -3.74
C GLY A 26 -11.39 -6.52 -2.74
N GLN A 27 -12.36 -7.28 -3.22
CA GLN A 27 -12.81 -8.56 -2.69
C GLN A 27 -12.90 -9.51 -3.87
N GLN A 28 -11.80 -10.21 -4.18
CA GLN A 28 -11.61 -10.92 -5.44
C GLN A 28 -11.87 -9.96 -6.63
N ALA A 29 -12.82 -10.29 -7.51
CA ALA A 29 -13.15 -9.48 -8.69
C ALA A 29 -13.92 -8.20 -8.34
N LEU A 30 -14.59 -8.12 -7.19
CA LEU A 30 -15.36 -6.95 -6.78
C LEU A 30 -14.42 -5.86 -6.28
N THR A 31 -14.64 -4.61 -6.69
CA THR A 31 -13.98 -3.44 -6.10
C THR A 31 -14.88 -2.87 -4.99
N VAL A 32 -14.32 -2.73 -3.79
CA VAL A 32 -15.02 -2.23 -2.60
C VAL A 32 -14.76 -0.74 -2.41
N ASP A 33 -13.52 -0.30 -2.60
CA ASP A 33 -13.10 1.09 -2.43
C ASP A 33 -11.95 1.42 -3.42
N MET A 34 -11.80 2.71 -3.73
CA MET A 34 -10.73 3.27 -4.55
C MET A 34 -9.83 4.24 -3.78
N GLU A 35 -10.07 4.43 -2.48
CA GLU A 35 -9.32 5.37 -1.63
C GLU A 35 -8.64 4.70 -0.42
N PHE A 36 -8.35 3.40 -0.50
CA PHE A 36 -7.76 2.63 0.60
C PHE A 36 -6.27 2.96 0.79
N GLU A 37 -5.91 3.38 2.00
CA GLU A 37 -4.54 3.74 2.38
C GLU A 37 -3.68 2.49 2.61
N LYS A 38 -2.49 2.46 2.01
CA LYS A 38 -1.53 1.34 2.08
C LYS A 38 -0.11 1.78 2.43
N ILE A 39 0.14 3.08 2.46
CA ILE A 39 1.44 3.68 2.75
C ILE A 39 1.29 4.56 3.98
N PHE A 40 2.03 4.25 5.03
CA PHE A 40 1.91 4.91 6.32
C PHE A 40 3.24 5.58 6.71
N PRO A 41 3.22 6.79 7.28
CA PRO A 41 4.42 7.43 7.81
C PRO A 41 4.84 6.77 9.13
N ILE A 42 6.12 6.38 9.25
CA ILE A 42 6.71 5.87 10.50
C ILE A 42 7.55 6.96 11.19
N SER A 43 8.18 7.82 10.40
CA SER A 43 8.94 8.98 10.88
C SER A 43 8.99 10.08 9.81
N ASN A 44 9.66 11.20 10.10
CA ASN A 44 9.81 12.34 9.18
C ASN A 44 10.41 11.99 7.79
N LYS A 45 11.18 10.90 7.67
CA LYS A 45 11.82 10.48 6.41
C LYS A 45 11.64 8.99 6.11
N THR A 46 10.71 8.33 6.80
CA THR A 46 10.49 6.89 6.67
C THR A 46 9.00 6.62 6.49
N TYR A 47 8.68 5.91 5.41
CA TYR A 47 7.33 5.43 5.12
C TYR A 47 7.38 3.92 4.94
N ILE A 48 6.31 3.24 5.33
CA ILE A 48 6.12 1.82 5.11
C ILE A 48 4.92 1.60 4.18
N GLY A 49 5.08 0.72 3.20
CA GLY A 49 3.97 0.24 2.37
C GLY A 49 3.66 -1.20 2.72
N LEU A 50 2.41 -1.50 3.07
CA LEU A 50 1.98 -2.84 3.46
C LEU A 50 1.05 -3.44 2.39
N PRO A 51 1.53 -4.39 1.57
CA PRO A 51 0.67 -5.18 0.70
C PRO A 51 0.15 -6.42 1.45
N GLY A 52 -1.02 -6.93 1.08
CA GLY A 52 -1.51 -8.19 1.63
C GLY A 52 -3.02 -8.23 1.84
N LEU A 53 -3.42 -8.96 2.87
CA LEU A 53 -4.80 -8.99 3.34
C LEU A 53 -5.13 -7.65 3.99
N ALA A 54 -6.25 -7.03 3.63
CA ALA A 54 -6.60 -5.69 4.09
C ALA A 54 -6.67 -5.57 5.62
N THR A 55 -7.08 -6.63 6.31
CA THR A 55 -7.10 -6.67 7.78
C THR A 55 -5.71 -6.63 8.38
N ASP A 56 -4.74 -7.30 7.76
CA ASP A 56 -3.35 -7.32 8.23
C ASP A 56 -2.69 -5.96 8.00
N VAL A 57 -2.99 -5.32 6.86
CA VAL A 57 -2.54 -3.95 6.53
C VAL A 57 -3.02 -2.92 7.55
N GLN A 58 -4.21 -3.09 8.12
CA GLN A 58 -4.76 -2.19 9.14
C GLN A 58 -4.24 -2.51 10.56
N THR A 59 -3.80 -3.74 10.81
CA THR A 59 -3.44 -4.22 12.16
C THR A 59 -1.96 -4.05 12.46
N LEU A 60 -1.10 -4.20 11.45
CA LEU A 60 0.36 -4.13 11.56
C LEU A 60 0.89 -2.71 11.34
#